data_AF-A0A8X6R9F0-F1
#
_entry.id   AF-A0A8X6R9F0-F1
#
_cell.length_a   1.000
_cell.length_b   1.000
_cell.length_c   1.000
_cell.angle_alpha   90.00
_cell.angle_beta   90.00
_cell.angle_gamma   90.00
#
_symmetry.space_group_name_H-M   'P 1'
#
loop_
_entity.id
_entity.type
_entity.pdbx_description
1 polymer ?
#
loop_
_entity_poly.entity_id
_entity_poly.type
_entity_poly.pdbx_seq_one_letter_code
_entity_poly.pdbx_strand_id
1 'polypeptide(L)' 'MSPSRATIDLLKDTFGDRLITRFGPVNWPPRSCDLTPLDYFLWGYVKSLVYADKPQTLDHLEESIRRVIADIRP' A
#
# COMPACT_ATOMS: atom_id res chain seq x y z
N MET A 1 -21.04 22.97 4.03
CA MET A 1 -19.76 22.35 4.41
C MET A 1 -19.77 20.94 3.85
N SER A 2 -18.94 20.63 2.84
CA SER A 2 -19.02 19.33 2.15
C SER A 2 -18.51 18.22 3.09
N PRO A 3 -19.26 17.11 3.29
CA PRO A 3 -18.96 16.09 4.30
C PRO A 3 -17.56 15.49 4.19
N SER A 4 -16.98 15.50 2.98
CA SER A 4 -15.64 14.97 2.69
C SER A 4 -14.49 15.69 3.39
N ARG A 5 -14.65 16.98 3.77
CA ARG A 5 -13.58 17.73 4.46
C ARG A 5 -13.42 17.32 5.92
N ALA A 6 -14.53 17.15 6.64
CA ALA A 6 -14.51 16.76 8.04
C ALA A 6 -13.90 15.36 8.25
N THR A 7 -14.13 14.43 7.32
CA THR A 7 -13.53 13.09 7.36
C THR A 7 -12.01 13.13 7.14
N ILE A 8 -11.50 14.04 6.30
CA ILE A 8 -10.06 14.17 6.05
C ILE A 8 -9.36 14.72 7.28
N ASP A 9 -9.95 15.69 7.97
CA ASP A 9 -9.35 16.26 9.18
C ASP A 9 -9.27 15.23 10.32
N LEU A 10 -10.29 14.38 10.46
CA LEU A 10 -10.24 13.22 11.37
C LEU A 10 -9.14 12.22 10.99
N LEU A 11 -9.00 11.91 9.70
CA LEU A 11 -7.97 10.97 9.24
C LEU A 11 -6.56 11.55 9.36
N LYS A 12 -6.39 12.87 9.23
CA LYS A 12 -5.11 13.55 9.49
C LYS A 12 -4.68 13.44 10.95
N ASP A 13 -5.62 13.52 11.89
CA ASP A 13 -5.33 13.33 13.31
C ASP A 13 -4.77 11.93 13.59
N THR A 14 -5.35 10.91 12.96
CA THR A 14 -4.93 9.50 13.14
C THR A 14 -3.67 9.13 12.36
N PHE A 15 -3.51 9.61 11.12
CA PHE A 15 -2.49 9.11 10.18
C PHE A 15 -1.42 10.15 9.79
N GLY A 16 -1.59 11.42 10.17
CA GLY A 16 -0.66 12.51 9.86
C GLY A 16 -0.36 12.63 8.37
N ASP A 17 0.92 12.76 8.02
CA ASP A 17 1.40 12.88 6.64
C ASP A 17 1.34 11.59 5.82
N ARG A 18 0.93 10.47 6.44
CA ARG A 18 0.80 9.16 5.77
C ARG A 18 -0.52 9.01 5.02
N LEU A 19 -1.35 10.06 5.02
CA LEU A 19 -2.65 10.04 4.38
C LEU A 19 -2.55 10.39 2.88
N ILE A 20 -2.84 9.42 2.03
CA ILE A 20 -2.97 9.64 0.58
C ILE A 20 -4.41 10.10 0.30
N THR A 21 -4.59 11.38 -0.03
CA THR A 21 -5.90 11.96 -0.35
C THR A 21 -5.80 12.98 -1.48
N ARG A 22 -6.87 13.11 -2.28
CA ARG A 22 -6.95 14.09 -3.38
C ARG A 22 -6.79 15.53 -2.90
N PHE A 23 -7.09 15.79 -1.63
CA PHE A 23 -6.96 17.10 -0.99
C PHE A 23 -5.75 17.17 -0.04
N GLY A 24 -4.79 16.24 -0.21
CA GLY A 24 -3.56 16.19 0.56
C GLY A 24 -2.54 17.20 0.04
N PRO A 25 -1.40 17.36 0.72
CA PRO A 25 -0.34 18.28 0.28
C PRO A 25 0.25 17.89 -1.08
N VAL A 26 0.17 16.60 -1.45
CA VAL A 26 0.59 16.08 -2.74
C VAL A 26 -0.64 15.98 -3.67
N ASN A 27 -0.59 16.71 -4.78
CA ASN A 27 -1.64 16.66 -5.80
C ASN A 27 -1.48 15.41 -6.68
N TRP A 28 -2.12 14.31 -6.28
CA TRP A 28 -2.06 13.06 -7.02
C TRP A 28 -3.05 13.06 -8.21
N PRO A 29 -2.62 12.75 -9.44
CA PRO A 29 -3.52 12.70 -10.60
C PRO A 29 -4.56 11.57 -10.46
N PRO A 30 -5.72 11.62 -11.12
CA PRO A 30 -6.71 10.55 -11.06
C PRO A 30 -6.12 9.20 -11.54
N ARG A 31 -6.37 8.11 -10.80
CA ARG A 31 -5.76 6.76 -10.95
C ARG A 31 -4.27 6.68 -10.56
N SER A 32 -3.89 7.39 -9.51
CA SER A 32 -2.53 7.44 -8.96
C SER A 32 -2.16 6.29 -8.01
N CYS A 33 -3.01 5.27 -7.84
CA CYS A 33 -2.58 4.04 -7.15
C CYS A 33 -1.34 3.47 -7.83
N ASP A 34 -1.25 3.52 -9.16
CA ASP A 34 -0.08 3.03 -9.92
C ASP A 34 1.20 3.85 -9.72
N LEU A 35 1.14 5.01 -9.04
CA LEU A 35 2.28 5.92 -8.85
C LEU A 35 2.89 5.84 -7.45
N THR A 36 2.33 5.03 -6.55
CA THR A 36 3.03 4.76 -5.29
C THR A 36 4.14 3.73 -5.57
N PRO A 37 5.36 3.90 -5.04
CA PRO A 37 6.40 2.87 -5.15
C PRO A 37 5.94 1.49 -4.64
N LEU A 38 4.96 1.48 -3.72
CA LEU A 38 4.35 0.29 -3.16
C LEU A 38 3.54 -0.48 -4.23
N ASP A 39 2.67 0.22 -4.94
CA ASP A 39 1.80 -0.41 -5.94
C ASP A 39 2.54 -0.67 -7.26
N TYR A 40 3.46 0.21 -7.66
CA TYR A 40 4.25 0.06 -8.89
C TYR A 40 5.29 -1.05 -8.80
N PHE A 41 6.08 -1.09 -7.72
CA PHE A 41 7.20 -2.01 -7.58
C PHE A 41 6.91 -3.14 -6.60
N LEU A 42 6.56 -2.80 -5.36
CA LEU A 42 6.50 -3.79 -4.28
C LEU A 42 5.46 -4.89 -4.58
N TRP A 43 4.26 -4.51 -5.00
CA TRP A 43 3.18 -5.49 -5.19
C TRP A 43 3.36 -6.41 -6.38
N GLY A 44 3.93 -5.93 -7.48
CA GLY A 44 4.32 -6.80 -8.60
C GLY A 44 5.42 -7.78 -8.21
N TYR A 45 6.45 -7.29 -7.52
CA TYR A 45 7.62 -8.05 -7.12
C TYR A 45 7.30 -9.12 -6.06
N VAL A 46 6.58 -8.74 -5.00
CA VAL A 46 6.23 -9.67 -3.92
C VAL A 46 5.33 -10.78 -4.45
N LYS A 47 4.35 -10.45 -5.30
CA LYS A 47 3.47 -11.47 -5.91
C LYS A 47 4.25 -12.46 -6.77
N SER A 48 5.20 -12.02 -7.59
CA SER A 48 5.94 -12.93 -8.46
C SER A 48 6.76 -13.96 -7.66
N LEU A 49 7.32 -13.55 -6.52
CA LEU A 49 8.09 -14.42 -5.64
C LEU A 49 7.22 -15.34 -4.76
N VAL A 50 6.18 -14.80 -4.14
CA VAL A 50 5.31 -15.57 -3.23
C VAL A 50 4.55 -16.66 -4.00
N TYR A 51 4.06 -16.37 -5.21
CA TYR A 51 3.31 -17.34 -6.01
C TYR A 51 4.21 -18.30 -6.80
N ALA A 52 5.53 -18.08 -6.87
CA ALA A 52 6.46 -19.06 -7.44
C ALA A 52 6.44 -20.38 -6.66
N ASP A 53 6.32 -20.29 -5.32
CA ASP A 53 6.28 -21.43 -4.40
C ASP A 53 4.90 -22.11 -4.33
N LYS A 54 3.88 -21.60 -5.05
CA LYS A 54 2.50 -22.14 -5.13
C LYS A 54 1.92 -22.53 -3.76
N PRO A 55 1.80 -21.59 -2.81
CA PRO A 55 1.27 -21.86 -1.47
C PRO A 55 -0.11 -22.51 -1.55
N GLN A 56 -0.30 -23.60 -0.79
CA GLN A 56 -1.56 -24.37 -0.74
C GLN A 56 -2.41 -24.03 0.50
N THR A 57 -1.82 -23.33 1.47
CA THR A 57 -2.50 -22.92 2.72
C THR A 57 -2.29 -21.44 2.97
N LEU A 58 -3.19 -20.85 3.76
CA LEU A 58 -3.08 -19.45 4.17
C LEU A 58 -1.81 -19.20 5.01
N ASP A 59 -1.48 -20.12 5.91
CA ASP A 59 -0.29 -20.01 6.77
C ASP A 59 1.00 -19.95 5.94
N HIS A 60 1.12 -20.82 4.93
CA HIS A 60 2.28 -20.84 4.04
C HIS A 60 2.34 -19.59 3.15
N LEU A 61 1.18 -19.09 2.71
CA LEU A 61 1.11 -17.83 1.97
C LEU A 61 1.59 -16.66 2.85
N GLU A 62 1.13 -16.58 4.09
CA GLU A 62 1.50 -15.52 5.03
C GLU A 62 2.99 -15.56 5.36
N GLU A 63 3.53 -16.73 5.67
CA GLU A 63 4.95 -16.93 5.96
C GLU A 63 5.83 -16.55 4.76
N SER A 64 5.41 -16.93 3.54
CA SER A 64 6.13 -16.56 2.31
C SER A 64 6.12 -15.05 2.07
N ILE A 65 4.98 -14.38 2.29
CA ILE A 65 4.90 -12.91 2.20
C ILE A 65 5.86 -12.26 3.21
N ARG A 66 5.85 -12.71 4.48
CA ARG A 66 6.73 -12.18 5.53
C ARG A 66 8.20 -12.35 5.17
N ARG A 67 8.59 -13.53 4.68
CA ARG A 67 9.96 -13.83 4.23
C ARG A 67 10.38 -12.91 3.08
N VAL A 68 9.58 -12.84 2.02
CA VAL A 68 9.90 -12.04 0.83
C VAL A 68 10.04 -10.57 1.18
N ILE A 69 9.14 -10.03 2.01
CA ILE A 69 9.22 -8.63 2.46
C ILE A 69 10.49 -8.37 3.28
N ALA A 70 10.88 -9.29 4.18
CA ALA A 70 12.07 -9.14 5.02
C ALA A 70 13.38 -9.14 4.20
N ASP A 71 13.39 -9.80 3.04
CA ASP A 71 14.55 -9.87 2.14
C ASP A 71 14.70 -8.62 1.25
N ILE A 72 13.69 -7.74 1.20
CA ILE A 72 13.76 -6.50 0.41
C ILE A 72 14.70 -5.52 1.11
N ARG A 73 15.78 -5.17 0.41
CA ARG A 73 16.77 -4.20 0.89
C ARG A 73 16.29 -2.76 0.60
N PRO A 74 16.62 -1.78 1.47
CA PRO A 74 16.37 -0.36 1.22
C PRO A 74 17.11 0.17 -0.01
#